data_AF-A0A9E2Z150-F1
#
_entry.id   AF-A0A9E2Z150-F1
#
_cell.length_a   1.000
_cell.length_b   1.000
_cell.length_c   1.000
_cell.angle_alpha   90.00
_cell.angle_beta   90.00
_cell.angle_gamma   90.00
#
_symmetry.space_group_name_H-M   'P 1'
#
loop_
_entity.id
_entity.type
_entity.pdbx_description
1 polymer ?
#
loop_
_entity_poly.entity_id
_entity_poly.type
_entity_poly.pdbx_seq_one_letter_code
_entity_poly.pdbx_strand_id
1 'polypeptide(L)' 'GNDGERAFWVRALEHGQIRDGDLDHAIGLMTKHRALEDTMSRAQHYGAMVIDALALFPASPMRSALEQVVAFCLARSH' A
#
# COMPACT_ATOMS: atom_id res chain seq x y z
N GLY A 1 12.68 9.86 -8.43
CA GLY A 1 13.38 10.77 -7.50
C GLY A 1 14.72 11.21 -8.06
N ASN A 2 15.39 12.15 -7.38
CA ASN A 2 16.71 12.66 -7.75
C ASN A 2 17.84 12.03 -6.90
N ASP A 3 19.09 12.39 -7.19
CA ASP A 3 20.27 11.85 -6.49
C ASP A 3 20.28 12.18 -4.98
N GLY A 4 19.76 13.35 -4.59
CA GLY A 4 19.64 13.74 -3.18
C GLY A 4 18.60 12.92 -2.42
N GLU A 5 17.44 12.69 -3.05
CA GLU A 5 16.40 11.80 -2.49
C GLU A 5 16.92 10.36 -2.39
N ARG A 6 17.71 9.90 -3.36
CA ARG A 6 18.36 8.58 -3.28
C ARG A 6 19.36 8.50 -2.13
N ALA A 7 20.22 9.51 -1.97
CA ALA A 7 21.18 9.56 -0.88
C ALA A 7 20.49 9.59 0.51
N PHE A 8 19.34 10.28 0.60
CA PHE A 8 18.50 10.23 1.79
C PHE A 8 18.06 8.81 2.13
N TRP A 9 17.48 8.07 1.17
CA TRP A 9 16.99 6.71 1.42
C TRP A 9 18.10 5.71 1.76
N VAL A 10 19.26 5.81 1.09
CA VAL A 10 20.45 4.99 1.44
C VAL A 10 20.85 5.25 2.89
N ARG A 11 21.00 6.51 3.30
CA ARG A 11 21.36 6.84 4.68
C ARG A 11 20.31 6.35 5.69
N ALA A 12 19.04 6.61 5.44
CA ALA A 12 17.96 6.36 6.40
C ALA A 12 17.60 4.88 6.50
N LEU A 13 17.50 4.16 5.39
CA LEU A 13 17.04 2.76 5.34
C LEU A 13 18.17 1.75 5.22
N GLU A 14 19.18 2.01 4.38
CA GLU A 14 20.28 1.05 4.16
C GLU A 14 21.30 1.11 5.31
N HIS A 15 21.68 2.31 5.73
CA HIS A 15 22.62 2.49 6.85
C HIS A 15 21.93 2.62 8.22
N GLY A 16 20.60 2.72 8.26
CA GLY A 16 19.83 2.87 9.51
C GLY A 16 20.12 4.16 10.29
N GLN A 17 20.72 5.16 9.65
CA GLN A 17 21.12 6.42 10.30
C GLN A 17 19.95 7.41 10.28
N ILE A 18 19.00 7.23 11.19
CA ILE A 18 17.80 8.08 11.32
C ILE A 18 18.11 9.29 12.22
N ARG A 19 17.70 10.48 11.78
CA ARG A 19 17.84 11.76 12.46
C ARG A 19 16.47 12.38 12.72
N ASP A 20 16.41 13.35 13.63
CA ASP A 20 15.20 14.12 13.87
C ASP A 20 14.69 14.77 12.57
N GLY A 21 13.39 14.63 12.30
CA GLY A 21 12.74 15.15 11.08
C GLY A 21 12.85 14.24 9.85
N ASP A 22 13.60 13.12 9.90
CA ASP A 22 13.68 12.19 8.77
C ASP A 22 12.34 11.53 8.45
N LEU A 23 11.50 11.29 9.46
CA LEU A 23 10.16 10.74 9.25
C LEU A 23 9.28 11.71 8.45
N ASP A 24 9.25 12.98 8.84
CA ASP A 24 8.48 14.01 8.12
C ASP A 24 8.99 14.19 6.69
N HIS A 25 10.32 14.15 6.51
CA HIS A 25 10.92 14.21 5.17
C HIS A 25 10.55 12.99 4.32
N ALA A 26 10.61 11.78 4.89
CA ALA A 26 10.20 10.54 4.22
C ALA A 26 8.73 10.59 3.79
N ILE A 27 7.83 11.00 4.70
CA ILE A 27 6.41 11.19 4.40
C ILE A 27 6.24 12.23 3.28
N GLY A 28 6.95 13.35 3.34
CA GLY A 28 6.95 14.38 2.31
C GLY A 28 7.38 13.86 0.93
N LEU A 29 8.44 13.04 0.87
CA LEU A 29 8.89 12.40 -0.37
C LEU A 29 7.88 11.37 -0.89
N MET A 30 7.29 10.56 -0.02
CA MET A 30 6.28 9.57 -0.39
C MET A 30 5.01 10.25 -0.96
N THR A 31 4.58 11.36 -0.36
CA THR A 31 3.46 12.17 -0.86
C THR A 31 3.81 12.86 -2.18
N LYS A 32 5.00 13.49 -2.28
CA LYS A 32 5.48 14.16 -3.50
C LYS A 32 5.47 13.24 -4.72
N HIS A 33 5.86 11.99 -4.53
CA HIS A 33 5.90 10.99 -5.60
C HIS A 33 4.64 10.13 -5.68
N ARG A 34 3.56 10.49 -4.96
CA ARG A 34 2.27 9.78 -4.92
C ARG A 34 2.39 8.29 -4.60
N ALA A 35 3.45 7.89 -3.90
CA ALA A 35 3.75 6.49 -3.61
C ALA A 35 2.65 5.82 -2.76
N LEU A 36 2.00 6.59 -1.87
CA LEU A 36 0.89 6.11 -1.05
C LEU A 36 -0.37 5.83 -1.90
N GLU A 37 -0.71 6.75 -2.81
CA GLU A 37 -1.85 6.59 -3.72
C GLU A 37 -1.64 5.43 -4.69
N ASP A 38 -0.43 5.31 -5.25
CA ASP A 38 -0.08 4.19 -6.15
C ASP A 38 -0.17 2.84 -5.43
N THR A 39 0.27 2.78 -4.17
CA THR A 39 0.14 1.57 -3.35
C THR A 39 -1.32 1.22 -3.07
N MET A 40 -2.15 2.23 -2.79
CA MET A 40 -3.59 2.05 -2.60
C MET A 40 -4.28 1.52 -3.86
N SER A 41 -4.00 2.13 -5.01
CA SER A 41 -4.57 1.73 -6.30
C SER A 41 -4.22 0.27 -6.61
N ARG A 42 -2.98 -0.15 -6.34
CA ARG A 42 -2.56 -1.55 -6.49
C ARG A 42 -3.31 -2.48 -5.53
N ALA A 43 -3.50 -2.09 -4.27
CA ALA A 43 -4.27 -2.90 -3.32
C ALA A 43 -5.72 -3.11 -3.80
N GLN A 44 -6.38 -2.04 -4.26
CA GLN A 44 -7.73 -2.10 -4.82
C GLN A 44 -7.80 -2.98 -6.06
N HIS A 45 -6.80 -2.89 -6.94
CA HIS A 45 -6.70 -3.73 -8.14
C HIS A 45 -6.64 -5.22 -7.79
N TYR A 46 -5.79 -5.61 -6.83
CA TYR A 46 -5.73 -7.01 -6.39
C TYR A 46 -7.02 -7.45 -5.70
N GLY A 47 -7.67 -6.57 -4.94
CA GLY A 47 -8.99 -6.84 -4.36
C GLY A 47 -10.02 -7.19 -5.42
N ALA A 48 -10.11 -6.37 -6.49
CA ALA A 48 -11.01 -6.64 -7.62
C ALA A 48 -10.74 -8.01 -8.27
N MET A 49 -9.47 -8.36 -8.50
CA MET A 49 -9.10 -9.68 -9.04
C MET A 49 -9.58 -10.84 -8.16
N VAL A 50 -9.52 -10.70 -6.83
CA VAL A 50 -10.01 -11.73 -5.90
C VAL A 50 -11.53 -11.86 -5.98
N ILE A 51 -12.25 -10.74 -6.04
CA ILE A 51 -13.72 -10.74 -6.18
C ILE A 51 -14.13 -11.42 -7.50
N ASP A 52 -13.46 -11.09 -8.60
CA ASP A 52 -13.70 -11.72 -9.90
C ASP A 52 -13.42 -13.23 -9.88
N ALA A 53 -12.34 -13.66 -9.23
CA ALA A 53 -12.02 -15.06 -9.07
C ALA A 53 -13.06 -15.82 -8.22
N LEU A 54 -13.61 -15.17 -7.19
CA LEU A 54 -14.64 -15.75 -6.33
C LEU A 54 -15.99 -15.89 -7.04
N ALA A 55 -16.28 -15.05 -8.05
CA ALA A 55 -17.53 -15.08 -8.80
C ALA A 55 -17.77 -16.41 -9.54
N LEU A 56 -16.72 -17.19 -9.81
CA LEU A 56 -16.80 -18.53 -10.41
C LEU A 56 -17.45 -19.56 -9.49
N PHE A 57 -17.44 -19.34 -8.17
CA PHE A 57 -18.01 -20.25 -7.20
C PHE A 57 -19.49 -19.96 -6.94
N PRO A 58 -20.32 -20.99 -6.70
CA PRO A 58 -21.70 -20.79 -6.25
C PRO A 58 -21.77 -19.92 -4.99
N ALA A 59 -22.89 -19.21 -4.84
CA ALA A 59 -23.14 -18.42 -3.64
C ALA A 59 -23.11 -19.33 -2.40
N SER A 60 -22.24 -18.99 -1.45
CA SER A 60 -22.07 -19.74 -0.20
C SER A 60 -21.62 -18.80 0.91
N PRO A 61 -21.86 -19.15 2.19
CA PRO A 61 -21.37 -18.36 3.31
C PRO A 61 -19.85 -18.12 3.27
N MET A 62 -19.08 -19.10 2.76
CA MET A 62 -17.64 -18.99 2.64
C MET A 62 -17.22 -17.97 1.57
N ARG A 63 -17.90 -17.96 0.41
CA ARG A 63 -17.64 -16.98 -0.65
C ARG A 63 -17.85 -15.55 -0.12
N SER A 64 -18.98 -15.34 0.56
CA SER A 64 -19.31 -14.04 1.16
C SER A 64 -18.35 -13.64 2.28
N ALA A 65 -17.88 -14.58 3.10
CA ALA A 65 -16.88 -14.29 4.12
C ALA A 65 -15.55 -13.82 3.50
N LEU A 66 -15.09 -14.44 2.41
CA LEU A 66 -13.87 -14.04 1.72
C LEU A 66 -14.02 -12.66 1.05
N GLU A 67 -15.16 -12.36 0.43
CA GLU A 67 -15.47 -11.04 -0.12
C GLU A 67 -15.41 -9.95 0.97
N GLN A 68 -15.98 -10.22 2.15
CA GLN A 68 -15.96 -9.31 3.29
C GLN A 68 -14.55 -9.08 3.85
N VAL A 69 -13.72 -10.12 3.92
CA VAL A 69 -12.32 -10.00 4.37
C VAL A 69 -11.54 -9.10 3.42
N VAL A 70 -11.70 -9.27 2.11
CA VAL A 70 -11.06 -8.40 1.11
C VAL A 70 -11.51 -6.95 1.28
N ALA A 71 -12.82 -6.71 1.41
CA ALA A 71 -13.36 -5.38 1.63
C ALA A 71 -12.83 -4.73 2.92
N PHE A 72 -12.75 -5.49 4.02
CA PHE A 72 -12.20 -5.01 5.29
C PHE A 72 -10.72 -4.60 5.18
N CYS A 73 -9.88 -5.42 4.53
CA CYS A 73 -8.47 -5.12 4.34
C CYS A 73 -8.25 -3.85 3.51
N LEU A 74 -9.12 -3.55 2.55
CA LEU A 74 -9.07 -2.34 1.73
C LEU A 74 -9.65 -1.10 2.43
N ALA A 75 -10.61 -1.26 3.32
CA ALA A 75 -11.23 -0.13 4.04
C ALA A 75 -10.36 0.42 5.18
N ARG A 76 -9.45 -0.41 5.72
CA ARG A 76 -8.58 -0.05 6.86
C ARG A 76 -7.59 1.09 6.56
N SER A 77 -7.44 1.47 5.30
CA SER A 77 -6.52 2.50 4.85
C SER A 77 -7.14 3.90 4.76
N HIS A 78 -8.39 4.06 5.19
CA HIS A 78 -9.05 5.34 5.51
C HIS A 78 -9.03 5.59 7.01
#